data_AF-A0AA35N633-F1
#
_entry.id   AF-A0AA35N633-F1
#
_cell.length_a   1.000
_cell.length_b   1.000
_cell.length_c   1.000
_cell.angle_alpha   90.00
_cell.angle_beta   90.00
_cell.angle_gamma   90.00
#
_symmetry.space_group_name_H-M   'P 1'
#
loop_
_entity.id
_entity.type
_entity.pdbx_description
1 polymer ?
#
loop_
_entity_poly.entity_id
_entity_poly.type
_entity_poly.pdbx_seq_one_letter_code
_entity_poly.pdbx_strand_id
1 'polypeptide(L)'
;MHRPLLLAALLCAAQAHAQANDSAPLPRSAGLPYAAGTLADRIVLTPGQNAATQMAVSYRTDLAQADAVLELGPALAGPSLAAKASPLGGSTQRLDSDNGPANYHQVRLDHLQPDTAYVYRLKGSAGWSEWHQFRTAKATFAPFSFIYLGDTQNDILAIASRTIRQALRSVAHPALVVHAGDLVASRDDLAHDDEWGEWNQAGGWSYAAIPQLTAFGNHEYLETLNPDGSESRSLSPHVPAQFALPRNGAPGVAATSYFSDYQNVRFVVLDGTSALDLGTLQAQTGWLEHVLKSSKAQWNIVVMHQPVYTCARPDDTEPLKAAWQPLLERYKVDLVLQGHDHCYSRLTHAEGRQATLAVQQAKQAIGPVYMVSVTGSKMYGLNDRARHQPDRTAEDTQLYQTIAVERDRLQVRTYSADDQLYDAFDITRDAKGRKFLQEPSLALAKERFCEASVGPDGLPCTARGK
;
A
#
# COMPACT_ATOMS: atom_id res chain seq x y z
N MET A 1 -27.93 -76.84 25.66
CA MET A 1 -27.93 -75.98 24.44
C MET A 1 -28.33 -74.58 24.86
N HIS A 2 -27.53 -73.61 24.40
CA HIS A 2 -27.72 -72.14 24.38
C HIS A 2 -27.70 -71.33 25.70
N ARG A 3 -26.59 -70.59 25.83
CA ARG A 3 -26.26 -69.52 26.78
C ARG A 3 -27.12 -68.26 26.52
N PRO A 4 -27.48 -67.47 27.55
CA PRO A 4 -27.98 -66.11 27.35
C PRO A 4 -26.80 -65.15 27.09
N LEU A 5 -26.90 -64.36 26.02
CA LEU A 5 -25.95 -63.30 25.66
C LEU A 5 -26.21 -62.06 26.53
N LEU A 6 -25.20 -61.67 27.31
CA LEU A 6 -25.03 -60.32 27.86
C LEU A 6 -24.61 -59.40 26.70
N LEU A 7 -25.45 -58.43 26.33
CA LEU A 7 -25.01 -57.30 25.50
C LEU A 7 -24.48 -56.20 26.43
N ALA A 8 -23.17 -56.02 26.41
CA ALA A 8 -22.50 -54.86 26.98
C ALA A 8 -22.71 -53.64 26.07
N ALA A 9 -23.21 -52.54 26.63
CA ALA A 9 -23.27 -51.26 25.96
C ALA A 9 -21.87 -50.63 25.94
N LEU A 10 -21.25 -50.56 24.76
CA LEU A 10 -20.03 -49.80 24.51
C LEU A 10 -20.41 -48.33 24.31
N LEU A 11 -20.04 -47.48 25.27
CA LEU A 11 -19.96 -46.03 25.08
C LEU A 11 -18.77 -45.72 24.16
N CYS A 12 -19.04 -45.44 22.88
CA CYS A 12 -18.07 -44.79 22.00
C CYS A 12 -18.09 -43.28 22.28
N ALA A 13 -17.03 -42.80 22.94
CA ALA A 13 -16.71 -41.38 22.97
C ALA A 13 -16.35 -40.92 21.54
N ALA A 14 -17.19 -40.10 20.94
CA ALA A 14 -16.88 -39.43 19.69
C ALA A 14 -15.87 -38.31 19.98
N GLN A 15 -14.59 -38.55 19.68
CA GLN A 15 -13.61 -37.48 19.54
C GLN A 15 -13.94 -36.71 18.25
N ALA A 16 -14.54 -35.53 18.40
CA ALA A 16 -14.67 -34.57 17.31
C ALA A 16 -13.25 -34.09 16.95
N HIS A 17 -12.66 -34.72 15.93
CA HIS A 17 -11.52 -34.15 15.24
C HIS A 17 -12.01 -32.91 14.50
N ALA A 18 -11.56 -31.74 14.93
CA ALA A 18 -11.67 -30.54 14.13
C ALA A 18 -10.88 -30.78 12.84
N GLN A 19 -11.58 -31.06 11.74
CA GLN A 19 -10.99 -30.98 10.42
C GLN A 19 -10.62 -29.52 10.21
N ALA A 20 -9.32 -29.23 10.22
CA ALA A 20 -8.81 -28.06 9.54
C ALA A 20 -9.36 -28.14 8.10
N ASN A 21 -10.16 -27.17 7.71
CA ASN A 21 -10.46 -26.97 6.30
C ASN A 21 -9.14 -26.57 5.65
N ASP A 22 -8.36 -27.56 5.21
CA ASP A 22 -7.42 -27.40 4.12
C ASP A 22 -8.26 -26.97 2.92
N SER A 23 -8.48 -25.66 2.78
CA SER A 23 -8.91 -25.11 1.51
C SER A 23 -7.86 -25.56 0.51
N ALA A 24 -8.24 -26.48 -0.38
CA ALA A 24 -7.34 -26.94 -1.45
C ALA A 24 -6.72 -25.69 -2.08
N PRO A 25 -5.37 -25.62 -2.19
CA PRO A 25 -4.72 -24.46 -2.77
C PRO A 25 -5.38 -24.16 -4.10
N LEU A 26 -5.78 -22.90 -4.30
CA LEU A 26 -6.41 -22.48 -5.53
C LEU A 26 -5.49 -22.91 -6.68
N PRO A 27 -5.97 -23.76 -7.61
CA PRO A 27 -5.10 -24.29 -8.65
C PRO A 27 -4.56 -23.12 -9.45
N ARG A 28 -3.22 -22.97 -9.49
CA ARG A 28 -2.56 -22.06 -10.42
C ARG A 28 -3.00 -22.45 -11.83
N SER A 29 -3.37 -21.46 -12.64
CA SER A 29 -3.72 -21.71 -14.05
C SER A 29 -2.53 -22.39 -14.74
N ALA A 30 -2.74 -23.53 -15.39
CA ALA A 30 -1.68 -24.22 -16.12
C ALA A 30 -1.14 -23.32 -17.25
N GLY A 31 0.20 -23.23 -17.38
CA GLY A 31 0.87 -22.40 -18.37
C GLY A 31 1.50 -21.14 -17.78
N LEU A 32 1.69 -20.11 -18.63
CA LEU A 32 2.25 -18.81 -18.27
C LEU A 32 1.15 -17.73 -18.42
N PRO A 33 0.15 -17.68 -17.52
CA PRO A 33 -1.03 -16.83 -17.69
C PRO A 33 -0.72 -15.33 -17.73
N TYR A 34 0.47 -14.93 -17.25
CA TYR A 34 0.94 -13.55 -17.24
C TYR A 34 2.15 -13.32 -18.14
N ALA A 35 2.41 -14.21 -19.11
CA ALA A 35 3.40 -13.96 -20.16
C ALA A 35 3.12 -12.64 -20.88
N ALA A 36 4.20 -11.94 -21.28
CA ALA A 36 4.07 -10.64 -21.92
C ALA A 36 3.31 -10.75 -23.26
N GLY A 37 2.33 -9.86 -23.44
CA GLY A 37 1.58 -9.73 -24.68
C GLY A 37 2.26 -8.84 -25.72
N THR A 38 1.69 -8.81 -26.92
CA THR A 38 2.14 -7.94 -28.03
C THR A 38 1.60 -6.50 -27.94
N LEU A 39 0.65 -6.26 -27.04
CA LEU A 39 0.18 -4.93 -26.64
C LEU A 39 0.74 -4.58 -25.25
N ALA A 40 0.82 -3.28 -24.96
CA ALA A 40 1.25 -2.81 -23.65
C ALA A 40 0.32 -3.31 -22.53
N ASP A 41 0.90 -3.94 -21.51
CA ASP A 41 0.23 -4.37 -20.28
C ASP A 41 0.99 -3.87 -19.04
N ARG A 42 0.51 -4.23 -17.84
CA ARG A 42 1.07 -3.81 -16.54
C ARG A 42 1.38 -2.31 -16.46
N ILE A 43 0.40 -1.51 -16.89
CA ILE A 43 0.53 -0.07 -17.02
C ILE A 43 0.32 0.57 -15.65
N VAL A 44 1.34 1.28 -15.16
CA VAL A 44 1.31 1.96 -13.87
C VAL A 44 1.64 3.43 -14.08
N LEU A 45 0.71 4.30 -13.70
CA LEU A 45 0.91 5.74 -13.60
C LEU A 45 1.47 6.06 -12.20
N THR A 46 2.49 6.90 -12.13
CA THR A 46 3.15 7.32 -10.87
C THR A 46 3.24 8.84 -10.83
N PRO A 47 2.98 9.50 -9.67
CA PRO A 47 3.18 10.93 -9.57
C PRO A 47 4.67 11.28 -9.60
N GLY A 48 5.03 12.39 -10.25
CA GLY A 48 6.39 12.93 -10.18
C GLY A 48 6.68 13.62 -8.84
N GLN A 49 7.84 14.26 -8.72
CA GLN A 49 8.16 15.05 -7.52
C GLN A 49 7.13 16.17 -7.30
N ASN A 50 6.72 16.86 -8.37
CA ASN A 50 5.61 17.81 -8.35
C ASN A 50 4.49 17.30 -9.26
N ALA A 51 3.44 16.71 -8.67
CA ALA A 51 2.34 16.12 -9.42
C ALA A 51 1.50 17.14 -10.23
N ALA A 52 1.72 18.44 -10.02
CA ALA A 52 1.08 19.48 -10.84
C ALA A 52 1.72 19.60 -12.23
N THR A 53 2.98 19.20 -12.38
CA THR A 53 3.74 19.38 -13.62
C THR A 53 4.46 18.13 -14.08
N GLN A 54 4.42 17.05 -13.30
CA GLN A 54 5.19 15.83 -13.54
C GLN A 54 4.37 14.58 -13.21
N MET A 55 4.35 13.64 -14.15
CA MET A 55 3.91 12.26 -13.97
C MET A 55 4.92 11.33 -14.63
N ALA A 56 4.83 10.03 -14.38
CA ALA A 56 5.57 9.04 -15.14
C ALA A 56 4.72 7.80 -15.34
N VAL A 57 4.99 7.07 -16.43
CA VAL A 57 4.29 5.84 -16.76
C VAL A 57 5.30 4.72 -16.98
N SER A 58 5.08 3.60 -16.32
CA SER A 58 5.73 2.32 -16.59
C SER A 58 4.75 1.38 -17.26
N TYR A 59 5.24 0.52 -18.16
CA TYR A 59 4.45 -0.51 -18.82
C TYR A 59 5.34 -1.64 -19.34
N ARG A 60 4.74 -2.78 -19.68
CA ARG A 60 5.44 -3.96 -20.17
C ARG A 60 4.93 -4.37 -21.55
N THR A 61 5.81 -4.95 -22.36
CA THR A 61 5.50 -5.56 -23.66
C THR A 61 6.34 -6.82 -23.88
N ASP A 62 6.05 -7.53 -24.97
CA ASP A 62 6.99 -8.49 -25.56
C ASP A 62 8.35 -7.84 -25.95
N LEU A 63 9.28 -8.70 -26.38
CA LEU A 63 10.62 -8.28 -26.79
C LEU A 63 10.67 -7.59 -28.16
N ALA A 64 9.62 -7.69 -28.98
CA ALA A 64 9.59 -7.13 -30.32
C ALA A 64 9.43 -5.60 -30.28
N GLN A 65 8.76 -5.07 -29.24
CA GLN A 65 8.78 -3.64 -28.95
C GLN A 65 10.07 -3.30 -28.18
N ALA A 66 11.09 -2.83 -28.91
CA ALA A 66 12.39 -2.50 -28.31
C ALA A 66 12.42 -1.15 -27.59
N ASP A 67 11.63 -0.18 -28.05
CA ASP A 67 11.70 1.21 -27.59
C ASP A 67 10.49 1.58 -26.73
N ALA A 68 10.72 2.37 -25.68
CA ALA A 68 9.65 3.01 -24.92
C ALA A 68 9.06 4.16 -25.73
N VAL A 69 7.79 4.01 -26.14
CA VAL A 69 7.06 5.00 -26.95
C VAL A 69 5.64 5.16 -26.41
N LEU A 70 5.28 6.40 -26.10
CA LEU A 70 3.97 6.81 -25.64
C LEU A 70 3.50 8.00 -26.46
N GLU A 71 2.20 8.12 -26.71
CA GLU A 71 1.59 9.36 -27.21
C GLU A 71 0.88 10.08 -26.07
N LEU A 72 1.12 11.38 -25.91
CA LEU A 72 0.49 12.23 -24.90
C LEU A 72 -0.19 13.42 -25.58
N GLY A 73 -1.43 13.72 -25.21
CA GLY A 73 -2.15 14.90 -25.65
C GLY A 73 -3.11 15.43 -24.59
N PRO A 74 -3.67 16.65 -24.77
CA PRO A 74 -4.76 17.13 -23.92
C PRO A 74 -5.99 16.23 -24.09
N ALA A 75 -6.72 15.99 -23.00
CA ALA A 75 -8.02 15.34 -23.10
C ALA A 75 -8.99 16.19 -23.94
N LEU A 76 -9.73 15.56 -24.85
CA LEU A 76 -10.70 16.22 -25.73
C LEU A 76 -12.09 15.61 -25.54
N ALA A 77 -13.13 16.42 -25.70
CA ALA A 77 -14.50 15.91 -25.71
C ALA A 77 -14.84 15.10 -26.97
N GLY A 78 -14.17 15.40 -28.09
CA GLY A 78 -14.34 14.68 -29.36
C GLY A 78 -13.38 13.48 -29.50
N PRO A 79 -13.69 12.52 -30.39
CA PRO A 79 -12.96 11.25 -30.47
C PRO A 79 -11.58 11.35 -31.15
N SER A 80 -11.23 12.49 -31.75
CA SER A 80 -9.99 12.68 -32.52
C SER A 80 -8.76 12.95 -31.64
N LEU A 81 -8.56 12.15 -30.58
CA LEU A 81 -7.50 12.33 -29.57
C LEU A 81 -6.10 12.38 -30.19
N ALA A 82 -5.81 11.49 -31.14
CA ALA A 82 -4.53 11.40 -31.83
C ALA A 82 -4.12 12.69 -32.56
N ALA A 83 -5.07 13.53 -32.96
CA ALA A 83 -4.78 14.76 -33.71
C ALA A 83 -4.05 15.83 -32.88
N LYS A 84 -4.07 15.73 -31.55
CA LYS A 84 -3.35 16.63 -30.62
C LYS A 84 -2.37 15.89 -29.71
N ALA A 85 -2.11 14.62 -29.98
CA ALA A 85 -1.14 13.85 -29.22
C ALA A 85 0.24 13.90 -29.90
N SER A 86 1.29 13.95 -29.10
CA SER A 86 2.67 13.93 -29.55
C SER A 86 3.40 12.71 -28.97
N PRO A 87 4.29 12.07 -29.74
CA PRO A 87 5.08 10.96 -29.24
C PRO A 87 6.12 11.45 -28.22
N LEU A 88 6.34 10.65 -27.18
CA LEU A 88 7.36 10.79 -26.17
C LEU A 88 8.14 9.48 -26.06
N GLY A 89 9.46 9.60 -25.98
CA GLY A 89 10.37 8.48 -25.77
C GLY A 89 10.68 8.26 -24.29
N GLY A 90 11.21 7.09 -23.98
CA GLY A 90 11.58 6.72 -22.62
C GLY A 90 12.79 5.80 -22.55
N SER A 91 12.88 5.03 -21.45
CA SER A 91 13.88 3.98 -21.29
C SER A 91 13.22 2.61 -21.30
N THR A 92 13.91 1.63 -21.90
CA THR A 92 13.52 0.22 -21.88
C THR A 92 14.55 -0.57 -21.08
N GLN A 93 14.09 -1.54 -20.29
CA GLN A 93 14.92 -2.59 -19.73
C GLN A 93 14.27 -3.95 -19.95
N ARG A 94 15.09 -4.95 -20.29
CA ARG A 94 14.64 -6.34 -20.36
C ARG A 94 14.62 -6.95 -18.96
N LEU A 95 13.59 -7.71 -18.66
CA LEU A 95 13.49 -8.52 -17.47
C LEU A 95 13.08 -9.94 -17.85
N ASP A 96 13.87 -10.92 -17.43
CA ASP A 96 13.56 -12.33 -17.59
C ASP A 96 12.96 -12.85 -16.28
N SER A 97 11.79 -13.48 -16.37
CA SER A 97 10.99 -13.91 -15.23
C SER A 97 10.38 -15.29 -15.45
N ASP A 98 9.68 -15.82 -14.46
CA ASP A 98 9.01 -17.13 -14.54
C ASP A 98 7.89 -17.16 -15.60
N ASN A 99 7.28 -16.01 -15.95
CA ASN A 99 6.35 -15.89 -17.08
C ASN A 99 7.02 -15.61 -18.43
N GLY A 100 8.35 -15.73 -18.49
CA GLY A 100 9.15 -15.49 -19.69
C GLY A 100 9.77 -14.08 -19.74
N PRO A 101 10.53 -13.80 -20.81
CA PRO A 101 11.22 -12.53 -20.99
C PRO A 101 10.26 -11.44 -21.46
N ALA A 102 10.44 -10.23 -20.94
CA ALA A 102 9.64 -9.06 -21.29
C ALA A 102 10.49 -7.79 -21.33
N ASN A 103 10.04 -6.80 -22.09
CA ASN A 103 10.57 -5.45 -22.01
C ASN A 103 9.67 -4.62 -21.09
N TYR A 104 10.28 -3.95 -20.12
CA TYR A 104 9.65 -2.93 -19.30
C TYR A 104 10.12 -1.55 -19.74
N HIS A 105 9.17 -0.67 -19.95
CA HIS A 105 9.36 0.66 -20.48
C HIS A 105 8.98 1.70 -19.45
N GLN A 106 9.67 2.83 -19.43
CA GLN A 106 9.34 3.97 -18.58
C GLN A 106 9.41 5.27 -19.38
N VAL A 107 8.34 6.06 -19.32
CA VAL A 107 8.25 7.38 -19.95
C VAL A 107 7.96 8.43 -18.88
N ARG A 108 8.76 9.49 -18.82
CA ARG A 108 8.54 10.63 -17.91
C ARG A 108 7.78 11.73 -18.63
N LEU A 109 6.72 12.22 -17.98
CA LEU A 109 5.82 13.24 -18.49
C LEU A 109 6.11 14.53 -17.71
N ASP A 110 7.11 15.29 -18.16
CA ASP A 110 7.52 16.55 -17.55
C ASP A 110 6.85 17.77 -18.22
N HIS A 111 6.94 18.93 -17.58
CA HIS A 111 6.41 20.20 -18.07
C HIS A 111 4.91 20.20 -18.39
N LEU A 112 4.15 19.34 -17.69
CA LEU A 112 2.69 19.32 -17.78
C LEU A 112 2.12 20.61 -17.20
N GLN A 113 0.95 21.01 -17.71
CA GLN A 113 0.21 22.12 -17.14
C GLN A 113 -0.53 21.64 -15.88
N PRO A 114 -0.52 22.42 -14.78
CA PRO A 114 -1.33 22.13 -13.61
C PRO A 114 -2.83 22.05 -13.92
N ASP A 115 -3.57 21.28 -13.12
CA ASP A 115 -5.05 21.14 -13.20
C ASP A 115 -5.59 20.78 -14.59
N THR A 116 -4.82 20.02 -15.36
CA THR A 116 -5.10 19.73 -16.77
C THR A 116 -5.33 18.25 -16.97
N ALA A 117 -6.42 17.92 -17.68
CA ALA A 117 -6.70 16.55 -18.08
C ALA A 117 -5.90 16.19 -19.34
N TYR A 118 -5.19 15.08 -19.29
CA TYR A 118 -4.37 14.53 -20.36
C TYR A 118 -4.85 13.14 -20.73
N VAL A 119 -4.73 12.79 -22.00
CA VAL A 119 -4.88 11.42 -22.49
C VAL A 119 -3.55 10.90 -22.99
N TYR A 120 -3.32 9.60 -22.81
CA TYR A 120 -2.14 8.93 -23.33
C TYR A 120 -2.43 7.50 -23.77
N ARG A 121 -1.57 6.95 -24.63
CA ARG A 121 -1.58 5.53 -25.02
C ARG A 121 -0.17 5.05 -25.29
N LEU A 122 0.05 3.74 -25.18
CA LEU A 122 1.38 3.15 -25.17
C LEU A 122 1.58 2.23 -26.37
N LYS A 123 2.77 2.29 -26.96
CA LYS A 123 3.10 1.48 -28.13
C LYS A 123 3.49 0.06 -27.70
N GLY A 124 2.86 -0.93 -28.32
CA GLY A 124 3.32 -2.32 -28.33
C GLY A 124 3.70 -2.76 -29.75
N SER A 125 4.25 -3.96 -29.87
CA SER A 125 4.70 -4.53 -31.15
C SER A 125 3.56 -4.71 -32.15
N ALA A 126 2.36 -5.08 -31.67
CA ALA A 126 1.17 -5.29 -32.49
C ALA A 126 0.27 -4.05 -32.63
N GLY A 127 0.59 -2.92 -31.99
CA GLY A 127 -0.31 -1.76 -32.05
C GLY A 127 -0.13 -0.77 -30.90
N TRP A 128 -1.24 -0.21 -30.45
CA TRP A 128 -1.30 0.71 -29.32
C TRP A 128 -2.26 0.16 -28.27
N SER A 129 -2.03 0.47 -27.00
CA SER A 129 -3.04 0.34 -25.96
C SER A 129 -4.29 1.19 -26.29
N GLU A 130 -5.34 1.00 -25.50
CA GLU A 130 -6.41 1.99 -25.42
C GLU A 130 -5.88 3.35 -24.92
N TRP A 131 -6.71 4.39 -25.06
CA TRP A 131 -6.42 5.68 -24.47
C TRP A 131 -6.74 5.66 -22.98
N HIS A 132 -5.76 5.97 -22.15
CA HIS A 132 -5.91 6.24 -20.74
C HIS A 132 -6.01 7.75 -20.50
N GLN A 133 -6.62 8.15 -19.39
CA GLN A 133 -6.78 9.56 -19.04
C GLN A 133 -6.42 9.80 -17.59
N PHE A 134 -5.68 10.88 -17.31
CA PHE A 134 -5.39 11.36 -15.97
C PHE A 134 -5.54 12.88 -15.90
N ARG A 135 -5.53 13.45 -14.69
CA ARG A 135 -5.46 14.90 -14.48
C ARG A 135 -4.30 15.23 -13.56
N THR A 136 -3.50 16.24 -13.92
CA THR A 136 -2.43 16.76 -13.07
C THR A 136 -3.00 17.46 -11.84
N ALA A 137 -2.22 17.47 -10.76
CA ALA A 137 -2.58 18.21 -9.56
C ALA A 137 -2.71 19.72 -9.84
N LYS A 138 -3.48 20.43 -9.02
CA LYS A 138 -3.42 21.90 -8.99
C LYS A 138 -2.07 22.38 -8.42
N ALA A 139 -1.59 23.52 -8.93
CA ALA A 139 -0.32 24.12 -8.48
C ALA A 139 -0.38 24.65 -7.04
N THR A 140 -1.58 24.98 -6.56
CA THR A 140 -1.83 25.44 -5.19
C THR A 140 -2.71 24.46 -4.45
N PHE A 141 -2.85 24.65 -3.13
CA PHE A 141 -3.77 23.86 -2.34
C PHE A 141 -5.19 23.87 -2.95
N ALA A 142 -5.75 22.67 -3.05
CA ALA A 142 -7.17 22.44 -3.28
C ALA A 142 -7.54 21.11 -2.62
N PRO A 143 -8.82 20.93 -2.23
CA PRO A 143 -9.26 19.67 -1.65
C PRO A 143 -9.15 18.52 -2.64
N PHE A 144 -8.85 17.33 -2.13
CA PHE A 144 -8.86 16.08 -2.88
C PHE A 144 -9.04 14.89 -1.94
N SER A 145 -9.33 13.72 -2.48
CA SER A 145 -9.33 12.48 -1.71
C SER A 145 -8.33 11.49 -2.28
N PHE A 146 -7.68 10.70 -1.42
CA PHE A 146 -6.85 9.58 -1.84
C PHE A 146 -7.25 8.31 -1.08
N ILE A 147 -6.88 7.17 -1.66
CA ILE A 147 -7.08 5.85 -1.07
C ILE A 147 -5.78 5.42 -0.40
N TYR A 148 -5.87 4.77 0.75
CA TYR A 148 -4.76 4.10 1.41
C TYR A 148 -5.04 2.59 1.52
N LEU A 149 -4.04 1.79 1.13
CA LEU A 149 -4.02 0.34 1.19
C LEU A 149 -2.71 -0.11 1.85
N GLY A 150 -2.79 -0.99 2.84
CA GLY A 150 -1.62 -1.73 3.36
C GLY A 150 -1.65 -3.16 2.85
N ASP A 151 -0.48 -3.77 2.66
CA ASP A 151 -0.26 -5.23 2.48
C ASP A 151 -1.29 -5.92 1.60
N THR A 152 -1.12 -5.84 0.28
CA THR A 152 -1.93 -6.65 -0.65
C THR A 152 -1.40 -8.08 -0.71
N GLN A 153 -0.07 -8.19 -0.84
CA GLN A 153 0.74 -9.40 -0.71
C GLN A 153 0.27 -10.58 -1.57
N ASN A 154 -0.25 -11.66 -0.98
CA ASN A 154 -0.59 -12.92 -1.67
C ASN A 154 -2.10 -13.14 -1.75
N ASP A 155 -2.52 -14.20 -2.44
CA ASP A 155 -3.93 -14.49 -2.76
C ASP A 155 -4.63 -13.26 -3.37
N ILE A 156 -3.93 -12.52 -4.22
CA ILE A 156 -4.33 -11.17 -4.62
C ILE A 156 -5.66 -11.24 -5.37
N LEU A 157 -5.76 -12.06 -6.42
CA LEU A 157 -7.03 -12.17 -7.15
C LEU A 157 -8.10 -12.92 -6.37
N ALA A 158 -7.70 -13.89 -5.55
CA ALA A 158 -8.61 -14.71 -4.77
C ALA A 158 -9.32 -13.91 -3.66
N ILE A 159 -8.60 -12.98 -3.03
CA ILE A 159 -9.00 -12.34 -1.78
C ILE A 159 -8.83 -10.82 -1.84
N ALA A 160 -7.62 -10.29 -2.05
CA ALA A 160 -7.34 -8.86 -1.90
C ALA A 160 -8.06 -7.98 -2.95
N SER A 161 -8.26 -8.51 -4.17
CA SER A 161 -8.80 -7.78 -5.31
C SER A 161 -10.19 -7.21 -5.05
N ARG A 162 -11.02 -7.89 -4.25
CA ARG A 162 -12.34 -7.40 -3.87
C ARG A 162 -12.24 -6.12 -3.03
N THR A 163 -11.29 -6.06 -2.10
CA THR A 163 -11.06 -4.93 -1.19
C THR A 163 -10.50 -3.74 -1.95
N ILE A 164 -9.50 -3.96 -2.82
CA ILE A 164 -8.95 -2.93 -3.72
C ILE A 164 -10.07 -2.29 -4.56
N ARG A 165 -10.92 -3.12 -5.17
CA ARG A 165 -12.01 -2.65 -6.02
C ARG A 165 -13.14 -1.97 -5.22
N GLN A 166 -13.38 -2.36 -3.97
CA GLN A 166 -14.28 -1.59 -3.09
C GLN A 166 -13.71 -0.21 -2.79
N ALA A 167 -12.42 -0.13 -2.45
CA ALA A 167 -11.75 1.14 -2.20
C ALA A 167 -11.86 2.09 -3.40
N LEU A 168 -11.59 1.58 -4.60
CA LEU A 168 -11.72 2.36 -5.85
C LEU A 168 -13.16 2.83 -6.13
N ARG A 169 -14.19 2.09 -5.71
CA ARG A 169 -15.60 2.50 -5.83
C ARG A 169 -16.05 3.48 -4.76
N SER A 170 -15.42 3.43 -3.59
CA SER A 170 -15.81 4.25 -2.43
C SER A 170 -15.54 5.75 -2.62
N VAL A 171 -14.63 6.09 -3.54
CA VAL A 171 -14.29 7.47 -3.91
C VAL A 171 -14.60 7.66 -5.39
N ALA A 172 -15.47 8.62 -5.73
CA ALA A 172 -15.86 8.85 -7.13
C ALA A 172 -14.66 9.15 -8.05
N HIS A 173 -13.69 9.93 -7.54
CA HIS A 173 -12.48 10.33 -8.26
C HIS A 173 -11.30 10.41 -7.29
N PRO A 174 -10.67 9.29 -6.89
CA PRO A 174 -9.47 9.33 -6.07
C PRO A 174 -8.33 9.99 -6.86
N ALA A 175 -7.64 10.92 -6.22
CA ALA A 175 -6.50 11.62 -6.80
C ALA A 175 -5.24 10.75 -6.86
N LEU A 176 -5.10 9.84 -5.88
CA LEU A 176 -3.96 8.95 -5.69
C LEU A 176 -4.46 7.63 -5.06
N VAL A 177 -3.73 6.55 -5.30
CA VAL A 177 -3.78 5.34 -4.46
C VAL A 177 -2.42 5.19 -3.78
N VAL A 178 -2.42 5.20 -2.46
CA VAL A 178 -1.22 5.10 -1.61
C VAL A 178 -1.13 3.68 -1.08
N HIS A 179 0.00 3.01 -1.32
CA HIS A 179 0.26 1.65 -0.84
C HIS A 179 1.40 1.66 0.19
N ALA A 180 1.22 1.00 1.33
CA ALA A 180 2.25 0.91 2.37
C ALA A 180 3.15 -0.34 2.25
N GLY A 181 3.50 -0.76 1.04
CA GLY A 181 4.41 -1.88 0.78
C GLY A 181 3.77 -3.26 0.84
N ASP A 182 4.56 -4.29 0.54
CA ASP A 182 4.13 -5.68 0.33
C ASP A 182 2.97 -5.76 -0.67
N LEU A 183 3.25 -5.27 -1.88
CA LEU A 183 2.31 -5.30 -3.00
C LEU A 183 2.12 -6.73 -3.51
N VAL A 184 3.21 -7.49 -3.50
CA VAL A 184 3.30 -8.92 -3.81
C VAL A 184 4.02 -9.64 -2.67
N ALA A 185 4.09 -10.96 -2.75
CA ALA A 185 4.85 -11.79 -1.84
C ALA A 185 6.03 -12.43 -2.57
N SER A 186 7.10 -11.68 -2.86
CA SER A 186 8.37 -12.34 -3.21
C SER A 186 8.78 -13.24 -2.04
N ARG A 187 9.28 -14.45 -2.32
CA ARG A 187 9.63 -15.46 -1.31
C ARG A 187 10.93 -16.10 -1.75
N ASP A 188 11.81 -16.35 -0.80
CA ASP A 188 13.12 -16.92 -1.07
C ASP A 188 13.85 -16.09 -2.16
N ASP A 189 14.49 -16.76 -3.12
CA ASP A 189 15.13 -16.14 -4.28
C ASP A 189 14.17 -15.88 -5.46
N LEU A 190 12.86 -16.08 -5.27
CA LEU A 190 11.85 -15.97 -6.32
C LEU A 190 11.05 -14.66 -6.22
N ALA A 191 11.01 -13.94 -7.34
CA ALA A 191 10.32 -12.65 -7.44
C ALA A 191 8.81 -12.73 -7.68
N HIS A 192 8.26 -13.95 -7.86
CA HIS A 192 6.83 -14.22 -8.06
C HIS A 192 6.16 -13.29 -9.09
N ASP A 193 6.60 -13.36 -10.34
CA ASP A 193 6.06 -12.53 -11.43
C ASP A 193 4.55 -12.77 -11.68
N ASP A 194 4.01 -13.93 -11.29
CA ASP A 194 2.58 -14.22 -11.29
C ASP A 194 1.80 -13.28 -10.37
N GLU A 195 2.28 -13.03 -9.15
CA GLU A 195 1.64 -12.12 -8.21
C GLU A 195 1.72 -10.65 -8.68
N TRP A 196 2.79 -10.26 -9.37
CA TRP A 196 2.83 -8.96 -10.05
C TRP A 196 1.78 -8.85 -11.16
N GLY A 197 1.54 -9.95 -11.89
CA GLY A 197 0.43 -10.06 -12.84
C GLY A 197 -0.93 -9.89 -12.16
N GLU A 198 -1.14 -10.59 -11.06
CA GLU A 198 -2.37 -10.51 -10.26
C GLU A 198 -2.61 -9.11 -9.69
N TRP A 199 -1.57 -8.45 -9.15
CA TRP A 199 -1.65 -7.10 -8.62
C TRP A 199 -2.09 -6.10 -9.69
N ASN A 200 -1.48 -6.16 -10.87
CA ASN A 200 -1.87 -5.32 -12.01
C ASN A 200 -3.31 -5.63 -12.46
N GLN A 201 -3.75 -6.89 -12.46
CA GLN A 201 -5.12 -7.26 -12.80
C GLN A 201 -6.15 -6.86 -11.73
N ALA A 202 -5.76 -6.85 -10.46
CA ALA A 202 -6.62 -6.43 -9.35
C ALA A 202 -6.98 -4.94 -9.49
N GLY A 203 -5.99 -4.09 -9.76
CA GLY A 203 -6.16 -2.66 -10.05
C GLY A 203 -6.77 -2.38 -11.43
N GLY A 204 -6.39 -3.17 -12.44
CA GLY A 204 -6.87 -3.03 -13.81
C GLY A 204 -6.62 -1.64 -14.40
N TRP A 205 -7.60 -1.10 -15.12
CA TRP A 205 -7.51 0.23 -15.75
C TRP A 205 -7.18 1.36 -14.76
N SER A 206 -7.52 1.18 -13.48
CA SER A 206 -7.33 2.23 -12.46
C SER A 206 -5.86 2.57 -12.26
N TYR A 207 -4.94 1.62 -12.39
CA TYR A 207 -3.51 1.86 -12.20
C TYR A 207 -2.88 2.66 -13.35
N ALA A 208 -3.51 2.63 -14.53
CA ALA A 208 -3.15 3.50 -15.66
C ALA A 208 -3.78 4.90 -15.57
N ALA A 209 -4.88 5.07 -14.84
CA ALA A 209 -5.62 6.34 -14.80
C ALA A 209 -5.39 7.16 -13.51
N ILE A 210 -5.09 6.49 -12.40
CA ILE A 210 -4.90 7.08 -11.08
C ILE A 210 -3.45 6.84 -10.67
N PRO A 211 -2.68 7.88 -10.30
CA PRO A 211 -1.30 7.70 -9.90
C PRO A 211 -1.16 6.83 -8.64
N GLN A 212 -0.30 5.83 -8.72
CA GLN A 212 0.07 4.92 -7.65
C GLN A 212 1.29 5.49 -6.90
N LEU A 213 1.16 5.70 -5.59
CA LEU A 213 2.24 6.12 -4.69
C LEU A 213 2.53 4.96 -3.74
N THR A 214 3.64 4.27 -3.96
CA THR A 214 3.98 3.03 -3.27
C THR A 214 5.19 3.23 -2.35
N ALA A 215 5.05 2.82 -1.09
CA ALA A 215 6.18 2.33 -0.31
C ALA A 215 6.47 0.87 -0.70
N PHE A 216 7.63 0.37 -0.28
CA PHE A 216 8.08 -0.99 -0.55
C PHE A 216 8.40 -1.69 0.77
N GLY A 217 7.91 -2.91 0.89
CA GLY A 217 8.03 -3.73 2.08
C GLY A 217 9.12 -4.79 1.96
N ASN A 218 9.15 -5.71 2.92
CA ASN A 218 10.17 -6.75 2.90
C ASN A 218 9.94 -7.76 1.77
N HIS A 219 8.70 -7.92 1.28
CA HIS A 219 8.41 -8.81 0.16
C HIS A 219 8.71 -8.20 -1.22
N GLU A 220 9.19 -6.97 -1.28
CA GLU A 220 9.80 -6.41 -2.48
C GLU A 220 11.32 -6.68 -2.56
N TYR A 221 11.88 -7.36 -1.55
CA TYR A 221 13.24 -7.85 -1.53
C TYR A 221 13.25 -9.37 -1.74
N LEU A 222 14.24 -9.85 -2.48
CA LEU A 222 14.59 -11.26 -2.58
C LEU A 222 15.52 -11.60 -1.43
N GLU A 223 15.24 -12.72 -0.77
CA GLU A 223 16.01 -13.23 0.36
C GLU A 223 16.90 -14.37 -0.13
N THR A 224 18.20 -14.27 0.15
CA THR A 224 19.17 -15.30 -0.22
C THR A 224 19.89 -15.78 1.03
N LEU A 225 19.79 -17.09 1.29
CA LEU A 225 20.52 -17.73 2.37
C LEU A 225 22.00 -17.89 1.96
N ASN A 226 22.88 -17.25 2.72
CA ASN A 226 24.32 -17.35 2.55
C ASN A 226 24.85 -18.69 3.08
N PRO A 227 26.03 -19.15 2.62
CA PRO A 227 26.62 -20.42 3.07
C PRO A 227 26.89 -20.50 4.59
N ASP A 228 27.01 -19.36 5.27
CA ASP A 228 27.22 -19.27 6.72
C ASP A 228 25.89 -19.29 7.52
N GLY A 229 24.75 -19.42 6.83
CA GLY A 229 23.42 -19.42 7.42
C GLY A 229 22.83 -18.03 7.68
N SER A 230 23.53 -16.95 7.32
CA SER A 230 22.96 -15.60 7.34
C SER A 230 22.07 -15.36 6.12
N GLU A 231 21.09 -14.46 6.24
CA GLU A 231 20.26 -14.03 5.11
C GLU A 231 20.81 -12.72 4.54
N SER A 232 20.83 -12.61 3.22
CA SER A 232 21.05 -11.34 2.51
C SER A 232 19.79 -10.96 1.75
N ARG A 233 19.56 -9.64 1.61
CA ARG A 233 18.44 -9.10 0.84
C ARG A 233 18.93 -8.33 -0.37
N SER A 234 18.22 -8.47 -1.49
CA SER A 234 18.43 -7.65 -2.68
C SER A 234 17.08 -7.17 -3.23
N LEU A 235 17.01 -5.94 -3.71
CA LEU A 235 15.76 -5.40 -4.23
C LEU A 235 15.32 -6.21 -5.46
N SER A 236 14.05 -6.66 -5.47
CA SER A 236 13.49 -7.38 -6.61
C SER A 236 13.59 -6.53 -7.88
N PRO A 237 14.07 -7.08 -9.01
CA PRO A 237 14.21 -6.32 -10.25
C PRO A 237 12.86 -5.84 -10.81
N HIS A 238 11.75 -6.41 -10.34
CA HIS A 238 10.40 -5.96 -10.69
C HIS A 238 10.08 -4.57 -10.15
N VAL A 239 10.65 -4.15 -9.01
CA VAL A 239 10.38 -2.84 -8.42
C VAL A 239 10.82 -1.69 -9.34
N PRO A 240 12.11 -1.57 -9.72
CA PRO A 240 12.52 -0.53 -10.64
C PRO A 240 11.96 -0.73 -12.06
N ALA A 241 11.42 -1.90 -12.40
CA ALA A 241 10.75 -2.14 -13.69
C ALA A 241 9.31 -1.61 -13.71
N GLN A 242 8.55 -1.86 -12.66
CA GLN A 242 7.12 -1.55 -12.58
C GLN A 242 6.83 -0.14 -12.12
N PHE A 243 7.79 0.58 -11.54
CA PHE A 243 7.56 1.92 -11.03
C PHE A 243 8.56 2.93 -11.56
N ALA A 244 8.05 3.95 -12.25
CA ALA A 244 8.84 5.09 -12.72
C ALA A 244 8.90 6.19 -11.64
N LEU A 245 9.49 5.89 -10.49
CA LEU A 245 9.49 6.76 -9.30
C LEU A 245 10.19 8.13 -9.51
N PRO A 246 9.88 9.14 -8.68
CA PRO A 246 10.66 10.38 -8.61
C PRO A 246 12.13 10.10 -8.25
N ARG A 247 13.06 10.79 -8.91
CA ARG A 247 14.50 10.62 -8.69
C ARG A 247 15.04 11.56 -7.60
N ASN A 248 14.36 11.61 -6.47
CA ASN A 248 14.66 12.54 -5.36
C ASN A 248 14.81 11.85 -4.00
N GLY A 249 14.94 10.52 -3.99
CA GLY A 249 15.11 9.70 -2.80
C GLY A 249 16.43 9.89 -2.06
N ALA A 250 16.54 9.17 -0.95
CA ALA A 250 17.75 9.15 -0.13
C ALA A 250 18.94 8.56 -0.93
N PRO A 251 20.17 9.05 -0.69
CA PRO A 251 21.37 8.48 -1.29
C PRO A 251 21.46 6.97 -1.06
N GLY A 252 21.68 6.20 -2.12
CA GLY A 252 21.75 4.74 -2.06
C GLY A 252 20.39 4.01 -2.02
N VAL A 253 19.27 4.73 -1.91
CA VAL A 253 17.91 4.15 -1.75
C VAL A 253 16.89 4.85 -2.65
N ALA A 254 17.32 5.51 -3.72
CA ALA A 254 16.42 6.28 -4.60
C ALA A 254 15.51 5.41 -5.49
N ALA A 255 15.71 4.09 -5.49
CA ALA A 255 14.83 3.13 -6.17
C ALA A 255 13.56 2.80 -5.37
N THR A 256 13.49 3.19 -4.08
CA THR A 256 12.40 2.83 -3.16
C THR A 256 12.00 3.95 -2.20
N SER A 257 12.87 4.95 -1.99
CA SER A 257 12.56 6.17 -1.24
C SER A 257 12.42 7.36 -2.19
N TYR A 258 11.48 8.27 -1.88
CA TYR A 258 11.21 9.48 -2.67
C TYR A 258 10.21 10.38 -1.94
N PHE A 259 9.99 11.59 -2.44
CA PHE A 259 8.82 12.39 -2.04
C PHE A 259 8.05 12.89 -3.26
N SER A 260 6.75 13.07 -3.10
CA SER A 260 5.87 13.68 -4.09
C SER A 260 4.99 14.75 -3.44
N ASP A 261 4.91 15.91 -4.06
CA ASP A 261 4.03 17.00 -3.66
C ASP A 261 2.76 16.98 -4.53
N TYR A 262 1.59 16.88 -3.89
CA TYR A 262 0.27 16.89 -4.54
C TYR A 262 -0.64 17.92 -3.86
N GLN A 263 -1.01 18.99 -4.57
CA GLN A 263 -1.89 20.07 -4.06
C GLN A 263 -1.53 20.56 -2.65
N ASN A 264 -0.24 20.83 -2.43
CA ASN A 264 0.32 21.29 -1.14
C ASN A 264 0.24 20.26 0.01
N VAL A 265 0.19 18.97 -0.32
CA VAL A 265 0.49 17.85 0.58
C VAL A 265 1.79 17.23 0.14
N ARG A 266 2.73 17.02 1.07
CA ARG A 266 3.96 16.28 0.81
C ARG A 266 3.81 14.86 1.31
N PHE A 267 3.94 13.90 0.40
CA PHE A 267 4.07 12.49 0.71
C PHE A 267 5.55 12.13 0.70
N VAL A 268 6.08 11.60 1.80
CA VAL A 268 7.47 11.14 1.92
C VAL A 268 7.46 9.63 2.08
N VAL A 269 8.09 8.92 1.16
CA VAL A 269 8.19 7.46 1.15
C VAL A 269 9.57 7.04 1.65
N LEU A 270 9.58 6.17 2.66
CA LEU A 270 10.78 5.60 3.26
C LEU A 270 10.80 4.09 3.08
N ASP A 271 12.01 3.53 3.10
CA ASP A 271 12.26 2.11 2.95
C ASP A 271 12.80 1.53 4.25
N GLY A 272 11.91 0.93 5.04
CA GLY A 272 12.28 0.34 6.33
C GLY A 272 13.11 -0.93 6.19
N THR A 273 12.87 -1.75 5.16
CA THR A 273 13.66 -2.97 4.91
C THR A 273 15.11 -2.62 4.62
N SER A 274 15.35 -1.71 3.68
CA SER A 274 16.72 -1.24 3.38
C SER A 274 17.37 -0.58 4.59
N ALA A 275 16.61 0.17 5.38
CA ALA A 275 17.13 0.82 6.57
C ALA A 275 17.60 -0.19 7.63
N LEU A 276 16.81 -1.23 7.87
CA LEU A 276 17.08 -2.26 8.87
C LEU A 276 18.19 -3.21 8.42
N ASP A 277 18.17 -3.63 7.16
CA ASP A 277 18.94 -4.80 6.71
C ASP A 277 20.10 -4.46 5.78
N LEU A 278 20.06 -3.30 5.12
CA LEU A 278 21.03 -2.93 4.07
C LEU A 278 21.88 -1.71 4.45
N GLY A 279 21.88 -1.32 5.72
CA GLY A 279 22.75 -0.28 6.26
C GLY A 279 22.39 1.14 5.82
N THR A 280 21.15 1.39 5.39
CA THR A 280 20.77 2.69 4.81
C THR A 280 20.05 3.62 5.79
N LEU A 281 19.84 3.19 7.04
CA LEU A 281 19.10 3.95 8.06
C LEU A 281 19.63 5.37 8.24
N GLN A 282 20.95 5.55 8.36
CA GLN A 282 21.54 6.87 8.59
C GLN A 282 21.35 7.80 7.37
N ALA A 283 21.53 7.27 6.16
CA ALA A 283 21.36 8.03 4.92
C ALA A 283 19.90 8.48 4.75
N GLN A 284 18.94 7.56 4.98
CA GLN A 284 17.51 7.88 4.95
C GLN A 284 17.11 8.86 6.05
N THR A 285 17.67 8.74 7.26
CA THR A 285 17.37 9.64 8.38
C THR A 285 17.82 11.08 8.09
N GLY A 286 19.05 11.26 7.58
CA GLY A 286 19.56 12.58 7.20
C GLY A 286 18.77 13.18 6.03
N TRP A 287 18.39 12.36 5.06
CA TRP A 287 17.53 12.78 3.95
C TRP A 287 16.12 13.17 4.41
N LEU A 288 15.50 12.37 5.28
CA LEU A 288 14.18 12.64 5.85
C LEU A 288 14.15 13.97 6.59
N GLU A 289 15.16 14.25 7.43
CA GLU A 289 15.27 15.54 8.12
C GLU A 289 15.32 16.70 7.11
N HIS A 290 16.10 16.57 6.02
CA HIS A 290 16.18 17.59 4.98
C HIS A 290 14.85 17.81 4.26
N VAL A 291 14.16 16.71 3.88
CA VAL A 291 12.88 16.75 3.17
C VAL A 291 11.78 17.38 4.04
N LEU A 292 11.71 17.02 5.32
CA LEU A 292 10.71 17.58 6.24
C LEU A 292 11.02 19.04 6.59
N LYS A 293 12.28 19.38 6.85
CA LYS A 293 12.70 20.75 7.18
C LYS A 293 12.46 21.73 6.03
N SER A 294 12.63 21.28 4.78
CA SER A 294 12.41 22.10 3.58
C SER A 294 10.93 22.20 3.19
N SER A 295 10.06 21.34 3.73
CA SER A 295 8.65 21.30 3.37
C SER A 295 7.93 22.61 3.72
N LYS A 296 7.13 23.08 2.75
CA LYS A 296 6.15 24.18 2.92
C LYS A 296 4.72 23.69 2.75
N ALA A 297 4.54 22.36 2.72
CA ALA A 297 3.25 21.73 2.55
C ALA A 297 2.30 22.07 3.70
N GLN A 298 1.00 22.14 3.38
CA GLN A 298 -0.07 22.25 4.36
C GLN A 298 -0.15 20.98 5.24
N TRP A 299 0.13 19.83 4.65
CA TRP A 299 0.14 18.52 5.31
C TRP A 299 1.39 17.74 4.89
N ASN A 300 2.02 17.07 5.86
CA ASN A 300 3.11 16.14 5.58
C ASN A 300 2.65 14.73 5.97
N ILE A 301 2.69 13.80 5.02
CA ILE A 301 2.30 12.40 5.23
C ILE A 301 3.52 11.55 4.97
N VAL A 302 3.85 10.65 5.90
CA VAL A 302 4.94 9.69 5.72
C VAL A 302 4.34 8.33 5.42
N VAL A 303 4.90 7.62 4.43
CA VAL A 303 4.49 6.28 4.05
C VAL A 303 5.72 5.38 4.17
N MET A 304 5.61 4.31 4.94
CA MET A 304 6.70 3.35 5.15
C MET A 304 6.10 2.00 5.47
N HIS A 305 6.77 0.91 5.13
CA HIS A 305 6.17 -0.41 5.33
C HIS A 305 6.14 -0.85 6.79
N GLN A 306 7.30 -0.98 7.44
CA GLN A 306 7.38 -1.44 8.83
C GLN A 306 6.76 -0.43 9.80
N PRO A 307 6.02 -0.86 10.83
CA PRO A 307 5.35 0.02 11.76
C PRO A 307 6.34 0.60 12.78
N VAL A 308 6.15 1.86 13.19
CA VAL A 308 6.90 2.41 14.34
C VAL A 308 6.37 1.81 15.63
N TYR A 309 5.04 1.65 15.72
CA TYR A 309 4.34 0.97 16.80
C TYR A 309 3.60 -0.24 16.25
N THR A 310 4.00 -1.43 16.66
CA THR A 310 3.45 -2.67 16.10
C THR A 310 2.15 -3.09 16.77
N CYS A 311 1.22 -3.65 16.00
CA CYS A 311 0.02 -4.33 16.53
C CYS A 311 0.16 -5.85 16.62
N ALA A 312 1.18 -6.46 16.01
CA ALA A 312 1.35 -7.92 15.96
C ALA A 312 2.59 -8.43 16.70
N ARG A 313 3.71 -7.69 16.64
CA ARG A 313 5.00 -8.13 17.18
C ARG A 313 5.15 -7.77 18.67
N PRO A 314 5.95 -8.53 19.44
CA PRO A 314 6.15 -8.27 20.87
C PRO A 314 6.84 -6.93 21.15
N ASP A 315 7.71 -6.48 20.25
CA ASP A 315 8.46 -5.23 20.37
C ASP A 315 8.19 -4.32 19.17
N ASP A 316 8.22 -3.02 19.39
CA ASP A 316 8.17 -2.02 18.33
C ASP A 316 9.41 -2.15 17.42
N THR A 317 9.39 -1.50 16.26
CA THR A 317 10.56 -1.48 15.36
C THR A 317 11.59 -0.48 15.88
N GLU A 318 12.24 -0.83 17.00
CA GLU A 318 13.08 0.07 17.81
C GLU A 318 14.15 0.84 17.01
N PRO A 319 14.87 0.25 16.04
CA PRO A 319 15.82 1.01 15.22
C PRO A 319 15.14 2.14 14.42
N LEU A 320 14.00 1.86 13.79
CA LEU A 320 13.24 2.87 13.02
C LEU A 320 12.58 3.88 13.95
N LYS A 321 12.02 3.43 15.07
CA LYS A 321 11.41 4.29 16.09
C LYS A 321 12.42 5.28 16.64
N ALA A 322 13.59 4.81 17.08
CA ALA A 322 14.66 5.66 17.62
C ALA A 322 15.18 6.68 16.59
N ALA A 323 15.28 6.30 15.31
CA ALA A 323 15.81 7.16 14.26
C ALA A 323 14.78 8.15 13.69
N TRP A 324 13.55 7.71 13.44
CA TRP A 324 12.57 8.46 12.66
C TRP A 324 11.52 9.15 13.53
N GLN A 325 11.01 8.52 14.60
CA GLN A 325 9.97 9.12 15.46
C GLN A 325 10.35 10.55 15.92
N PRO A 326 11.59 10.83 16.40
CA PRO A 326 11.96 12.18 16.83
C PRO A 326 11.87 13.21 15.71
N LEU A 327 12.14 12.82 14.46
CA LEU A 327 12.02 13.71 13.30
C LEU A 327 10.55 13.92 12.93
N LEU A 328 9.74 12.85 12.94
CA LEU A 328 8.31 12.91 12.67
C LEU A 328 7.60 13.88 13.64
N GLU A 329 7.96 13.82 14.93
CA GLU A 329 7.43 14.72 15.96
C GLU A 329 7.97 16.15 15.80
N ARG A 330 9.29 16.31 15.67
CA ARG A 330 9.95 17.63 15.53
C ARG A 330 9.39 18.43 14.36
N TYR A 331 9.19 17.78 13.22
CA TYR A 331 8.66 18.40 12.01
C TYR A 331 7.14 18.27 11.86
N LYS A 332 6.45 17.83 12.93
CA LYS A 332 4.98 17.80 13.05
C LYS A 332 4.30 17.06 11.89
N VAL A 333 4.81 15.88 11.55
CA VAL A 333 4.20 15.03 10.52
C VAL A 333 2.73 14.76 10.87
N ASP A 334 1.91 14.85 9.82
CA ASP A 334 0.49 14.57 9.70
C ASP A 334 0.08 13.24 10.31
N LEU A 335 0.41 12.27 9.47
CA LEU A 335 -0.11 10.93 9.41
C LEU A 335 1.05 10.07 8.92
N VAL A 336 1.20 8.90 9.53
CA VAL A 336 2.19 7.90 9.14
C VAL A 336 1.40 6.65 8.73
N LEU A 337 1.50 6.29 7.46
CA LEU A 337 0.76 5.19 6.83
C LEU A 337 1.67 3.98 6.68
N GLN A 338 1.30 2.86 7.30
CA GLN A 338 2.18 1.72 7.54
C GLN A 338 1.49 0.38 7.33
N GLY A 339 2.26 -0.59 6.88
CA GLY A 339 1.79 -1.95 6.62
C GLY A 339 2.40 -2.97 7.59
N HIS A 340 2.81 -4.10 7.03
CA HIS A 340 3.67 -5.15 7.59
C HIS A 340 3.04 -5.98 8.70
N ASP A 341 2.41 -5.34 9.70
CA ASP A 341 1.60 -6.09 10.64
C ASP A 341 0.22 -6.28 10.02
N HIS A 342 -0.16 -7.53 9.81
CA HIS A 342 -1.42 -7.87 9.18
C HIS A 342 -2.60 -7.79 10.16
N CYS A 343 -2.72 -6.63 10.80
CA CYS A 343 -3.78 -6.19 11.69
C CYS A 343 -4.06 -4.72 11.39
N TYR A 344 -5.09 -4.18 12.03
CA TYR A 344 -5.33 -2.74 12.03
C TYR A 344 -4.94 -2.14 13.36
N SER A 345 -4.31 -0.97 13.29
CA SER A 345 -4.00 -0.16 14.46
C SER A 345 -4.00 1.31 14.13
N ARG A 346 -4.63 2.12 14.97
CA ARG A 346 -4.50 3.57 14.99
C ARG A 346 -3.95 4.01 16.33
N LEU A 347 -2.84 4.73 16.34
CA LEU A 347 -2.23 5.28 17.54
C LEU A 347 -1.97 6.78 17.39
N THR A 348 -2.57 7.59 18.26
CA THR A 348 -2.36 9.05 18.30
C THR A 348 -1.38 9.49 19.39
N HIS A 349 -1.26 8.73 20.47
CA HIS A 349 -0.35 9.03 21.57
C HIS A 349 0.46 7.78 21.96
N ALA A 350 1.78 7.92 22.16
CA ALA A 350 2.67 6.79 22.45
C ALA A 350 2.30 6.03 23.74
N GLU A 351 1.78 6.74 24.74
CA GLU A 351 1.28 6.16 26.00
C GLU A 351 -0.11 5.50 25.87
N GLY A 352 -0.72 5.57 24.68
CA GLY A 352 -1.94 4.86 24.33
C GLY A 352 -3.23 5.64 24.53
N ARG A 353 -4.36 4.95 24.34
CA ARG A 353 -5.70 5.53 24.16
C ARG A 353 -6.19 6.37 25.33
N GLN A 354 -5.78 6.04 26.57
CA GLN A 354 -6.13 6.87 27.73
C GLN A 354 -5.43 8.23 27.68
N ALA A 355 -4.17 8.28 27.26
CA ALA A 355 -3.45 9.52 27.04
C ALA A 355 -4.03 10.30 25.85
N THR A 356 -4.42 9.61 24.77
CA THR A 356 -5.16 10.22 23.65
C THR A 356 -6.44 10.92 24.14
N LEU A 357 -7.26 10.22 24.94
CA LEU A 357 -8.49 10.78 25.52
C LEU A 357 -8.20 12.00 26.41
N ALA A 358 -7.17 11.94 27.26
CA ALA A 358 -6.77 13.05 28.11
C ALA A 358 -6.36 14.29 27.30
N VAL A 359 -5.55 14.10 26.25
CA VAL A 359 -5.13 15.17 25.33
C VAL A 359 -6.33 15.77 24.59
N GLN A 360 -7.26 14.95 24.12
CA GLN A 360 -8.49 15.42 23.48
C GLN A 360 -9.38 16.25 24.43
N GLN A 361 -9.64 15.73 25.64
CA GLN A 361 -10.44 16.43 26.65
C GLN A 361 -9.81 17.76 27.07
N ALA A 362 -8.48 17.79 27.20
CA ALA A 362 -7.72 18.99 27.51
C ALA A 362 -7.56 19.94 26.30
N LYS A 363 -8.05 19.56 25.10
CA LYS A 363 -7.87 20.30 23.84
C LYS A 363 -6.39 20.64 23.58
N GLN A 364 -5.52 19.67 23.84
CA GLN A 364 -4.10 19.77 23.60
C GLN A 364 -3.74 19.32 22.19
N ALA A 365 -2.65 19.88 21.66
CA ALA A 365 -2.19 19.52 20.34
C ALA A 365 -1.60 18.10 20.34
N ILE A 366 -1.84 17.35 19.26
CA ILE A 366 -1.33 15.99 19.08
C ILE A 366 -0.06 15.95 18.21
N GLY A 367 0.74 14.90 18.40
CA GLY A 367 1.82 14.50 17.50
C GLY A 367 1.29 13.79 16.23
N PRO A 368 2.15 13.12 15.44
CA PRO A 368 1.73 12.30 14.31
C PRO A 368 0.72 11.23 14.72
N VAL A 369 -0.25 10.94 13.83
CA VAL A 369 -1.10 9.75 13.97
C VAL A 369 -0.46 8.61 13.19
N TYR A 370 -0.26 7.46 13.82
CA TYR A 370 0.32 6.27 13.21
C TYR A 370 -0.80 5.28 12.87
N MET A 371 -0.81 4.80 11.63
CA MET A 371 -1.81 3.84 11.14
C MET A 371 -1.15 2.62 10.54
N VAL A 372 -1.57 1.45 11.01
CA VAL A 372 -1.27 0.16 10.40
C VAL A 372 -2.54 -0.41 9.77
N SER A 373 -2.45 -0.93 8.55
CA SER A 373 -3.59 -1.54 7.87
C SER A 373 -3.17 -2.70 6.98
N VAL A 374 -4.13 -3.57 6.65
CA VAL A 374 -3.96 -4.72 5.76
C VAL A 374 -5.17 -4.86 4.82
N THR A 375 -4.88 -5.08 3.54
CA THR A 375 -5.85 -5.28 2.45
C THR A 375 -5.95 -6.76 2.08
N GLY A 376 -4.83 -7.47 2.20
CA GLY A 376 -4.58 -8.83 1.72
C GLY A 376 -5.23 -9.94 2.53
N SER A 377 -4.88 -11.18 2.22
CA SER A 377 -5.46 -12.38 2.85
C SER A 377 -4.77 -12.78 4.15
N LYS A 378 -3.47 -12.55 4.27
CA LYS A 378 -2.70 -12.96 5.44
C LYS A 378 -3.06 -12.04 6.61
N MET A 379 -3.29 -12.62 7.79
CA MET A 379 -3.72 -11.93 9.01
C MET A 379 -2.82 -12.36 10.18
N TYR A 380 -2.53 -11.43 11.09
CA TYR A 380 -1.78 -11.68 12.31
C TYR A 380 -2.61 -11.41 13.54
N GLY A 381 -2.30 -12.17 14.58
CA GLY A 381 -2.89 -11.96 15.87
C GLY A 381 -2.40 -10.67 16.51
N LEU A 382 -3.26 -10.00 17.28
CA LEU A 382 -2.86 -8.83 18.07
C LEU A 382 -1.89 -9.25 19.19
N ASN A 383 -0.84 -8.45 19.39
CA ASN A 383 0.03 -8.56 20.56
C ASN A 383 -0.71 -8.12 21.84
N ASP A 384 -0.10 -8.40 23.01
CA ASP A 384 -0.73 -8.16 24.31
C ASP A 384 -1.11 -6.70 24.57
N ARG A 385 -0.32 -5.75 24.06
CA ARG A 385 -0.56 -4.31 24.25
C ARG A 385 -1.58 -3.73 23.27
N ALA A 386 -1.71 -4.31 22.07
CA ALA A 386 -2.56 -3.79 21.00
C ALA A 386 -4.06 -3.83 21.33
N ARG A 387 -4.48 -4.60 22.34
CA ARG A 387 -5.87 -4.59 22.83
C ARG A 387 -6.23 -3.34 23.65
N HIS A 388 -5.23 -2.61 24.16
CA HIS A 388 -5.46 -1.53 25.12
C HIS A 388 -4.69 -0.25 24.82
N GLN A 389 -3.56 -0.33 24.11
CA GLN A 389 -2.71 0.83 23.82
C GLN A 389 -3.23 1.65 22.62
N PRO A 390 -3.46 1.11 21.41
CA PRO A 390 -3.93 1.92 20.29
C PRO A 390 -5.34 2.46 20.53
N ASP A 391 -5.65 3.58 19.88
CA ASP A 391 -6.96 4.22 19.94
C ASP A 391 -8.05 3.29 19.39
N ARG A 392 -7.69 2.47 18.39
CA ARG A 392 -8.52 1.42 17.82
C ARG A 392 -7.68 0.32 17.19
N THR A 393 -8.11 -0.93 17.30
CA THR A 393 -7.48 -2.07 16.62
C THR A 393 -8.49 -3.03 16.01
N ALA A 394 -8.04 -3.77 14.98
CA ALA A 394 -8.77 -4.90 14.42
C ALA A 394 -7.84 -6.09 14.19
N GLU A 395 -8.36 -7.28 14.42
CA GLU A 395 -7.78 -8.57 14.08
C GLU A 395 -8.64 -9.21 12.98
N ASP A 396 -8.03 -10.06 12.13
CA ASP A 396 -8.75 -10.90 11.17
C ASP A 396 -9.77 -10.12 10.32
N THR A 397 -9.33 -8.97 9.79
CA THR A 397 -10.21 -8.01 9.10
C THR A 397 -9.47 -7.34 7.95
N GLN A 398 -9.97 -7.54 6.71
CA GLN A 398 -9.50 -6.82 5.53
C GLN A 398 -10.07 -5.41 5.50
N LEU A 399 -9.22 -4.41 5.28
CA LEU A 399 -9.59 -3.00 5.40
C LEU A 399 -9.05 -2.18 4.23
N TYR A 400 -9.71 -1.06 3.96
CA TYR A 400 -9.21 0.00 3.10
C TYR A 400 -9.55 1.36 3.73
N GLN A 401 -8.82 2.41 3.35
CA GLN A 401 -9.06 3.74 3.88
C GLN A 401 -9.30 4.77 2.78
N THR A 402 -10.21 5.70 3.05
CA THR A 402 -10.39 6.92 2.27
C THR A 402 -9.96 8.12 3.12
N ILE A 403 -9.14 8.98 2.52
CA ILE A 403 -8.63 10.18 3.18
C ILE A 403 -9.03 11.38 2.34
N ALA A 404 -9.92 12.22 2.85
CA ALA A 404 -10.23 13.51 2.26
C ALA A 404 -9.35 14.59 2.88
N VAL A 405 -8.61 15.29 2.02
CA VAL A 405 -7.72 16.38 2.36
C VAL A 405 -8.46 17.69 2.15
N GLU A 406 -8.73 18.39 3.24
CA GLU A 406 -9.23 19.76 3.27
C GLU A 406 -8.12 20.70 3.79
N ARG A 407 -8.38 22.02 3.78
CA ARG A 407 -7.33 23.01 4.07
C ARG A 407 -6.82 22.88 5.51
N ASP A 408 -7.74 22.68 6.43
CA ASP A 408 -7.55 22.65 7.87
C ASP A 408 -8.05 21.34 8.48
N ARG A 409 -8.43 20.35 7.66
CA ARG A 409 -8.87 19.03 8.10
C ARG A 409 -8.34 17.92 7.19
N LEU A 410 -7.79 16.86 7.78
CA LEU A 410 -7.67 15.55 7.14
C LEU A 410 -8.77 14.67 7.70
N GLN A 411 -9.68 14.22 6.85
CA GLN A 411 -10.75 13.30 7.22
C GLN A 411 -10.33 11.88 6.86
N VAL A 412 -10.17 11.00 7.84
CA VAL A 412 -9.76 9.60 7.61
C VAL A 412 -10.93 8.68 7.95
N ARG A 413 -11.28 7.81 7.00
CA ARG A 413 -12.34 6.81 7.15
C ARG A 413 -11.78 5.45 6.79
N THR A 414 -11.91 4.51 7.71
CA THR A 414 -11.50 3.12 7.53
C THR A 414 -12.73 2.26 7.33
N TYR A 415 -12.74 1.44 6.30
CA TYR A 415 -13.83 0.56 5.95
C TYR A 415 -13.34 -0.89 5.88
N SER A 416 -14.15 -1.82 6.35
CA SER A 416 -13.92 -3.24 6.09
C SER A 416 -14.27 -3.60 4.64
N ALA A 417 -13.80 -4.75 4.16
CA ALA A 417 -14.01 -5.20 2.79
C ALA A 417 -15.49 -5.47 2.42
N ASP A 418 -16.40 -5.54 3.40
CA ASP A 418 -17.86 -5.58 3.24
C ASP A 418 -18.52 -4.19 3.35
N ASP A 419 -17.71 -3.13 3.24
CA ASP A 419 -18.12 -1.73 3.15
C ASP A 419 -18.73 -1.14 4.44
N GLN A 420 -18.45 -1.75 5.60
CA GLN A 420 -18.85 -1.18 6.89
C GLN A 420 -17.83 -0.14 7.36
N LEU A 421 -18.32 1.02 7.81
CA LEU A 421 -17.46 2.02 8.44
C LEU A 421 -16.90 1.47 9.76
N TYR A 422 -15.62 1.17 9.74
CA TYR A 422 -14.92 0.55 10.85
C TYR A 422 -14.32 1.57 11.80
N ASP A 423 -13.59 2.57 11.29
CA ASP A 423 -12.99 3.64 12.09
C ASP A 423 -13.18 4.99 11.40
N ALA A 424 -13.21 6.05 12.21
CA ALA A 424 -13.31 7.41 11.71
C ALA A 424 -12.64 8.39 12.67
N PHE A 425 -11.75 9.20 12.13
CA PHE A 425 -11.18 10.33 12.85
C PHE A 425 -10.82 11.45 11.88
N ASP A 426 -10.69 12.65 12.42
CA ASP A 426 -10.26 13.83 11.71
C ASP A 426 -9.05 14.43 12.41
N ILE A 427 -8.07 14.84 11.63
CA ILE A 427 -6.97 15.68 12.09
C ILE A 427 -7.30 17.11 11.68
N THR A 428 -7.55 17.99 12.65
CA THR A 428 -7.87 19.41 12.39
C THR A 428 -6.71 20.32 12.75
N ARG A 429 -6.57 21.45 12.05
CA ARG A 429 -5.61 22.51 12.38
C ARG A 429 -6.31 23.78 12.80
N ASP A 430 -5.80 24.42 13.84
CA ASP A 430 -6.21 25.78 14.18
C ASP A 430 -5.45 26.84 13.39
N ALA A 431 -5.82 28.11 13.59
CA ALA A 431 -5.17 29.26 12.94
C ALA A 431 -3.67 29.43 13.28
N LYS A 432 -3.17 28.74 14.33
CA LYS A 432 -1.75 28.72 14.72
C LYS A 432 -1.02 27.49 14.15
N GLY A 433 -1.70 26.68 13.34
CA GLY A 433 -1.17 25.42 12.79
C GLY A 433 -1.03 24.30 13.81
N ARG A 434 -1.63 24.44 15.01
CA ARG A 434 -1.66 23.35 16.00
C ARG A 434 -2.66 22.30 15.54
N LYS A 435 -2.30 21.04 15.73
CA LYS A 435 -3.02 19.88 15.25
C LYS A 435 -3.84 19.24 16.36
N PHE A 436 -5.09 18.87 16.10
CA PHE A 436 -5.99 18.25 17.08
C PHE A 436 -6.68 17.03 16.48
N LEU A 437 -6.86 15.99 17.30
CA LEU A 437 -7.66 14.82 16.95
C LEU A 437 -9.14 15.09 17.26
N GLN A 438 -10.01 14.90 16.28
CA GLN A 438 -11.46 14.92 16.45
C GLN A 438 -12.05 13.59 16.00
N GLU A 439 -12.80 12.92 16.88
CA GLU A 439 -13.57 11.73 16.52
C GLU A 439 -15.01 12.16 16.22
N PRO A 440 -15.49 12.04 14.97
CA PRO A 440 -16.85 12.42 14.62
C PRO A 440 -17.85 11.46 15.25
N SER A 441 -19.05 11.95 15.59
CA SER A 441 -20.16 11.13 16.09
C SER A 441 -20.81 10.31 14.97
N LEU A 442 -20.08 9.34 14.44
CA LEU A 442 -20.53 8.38 13.44
C LEU A 442 -20.80 7.04 14.10
N ALA A 443 -21.75 6.27 13.56
CA ALA A 443 -21.93 4.89 13.95
C ALA A 443 -20.77 4.06 13.37
N LEU A 444 -20.00 3.41 14.25
CA LEU A 444 -18.85 2.60 13.87
C LEU A 444 -19.13 1.14 14.20
N ALA A 445 -18.64 0.22 13.38
CA ALA A 445 -18.65 -1.20 13.70
C ALA A 445 -17.88 -1.47 15.01
N LYS A 446 -18.22 -2.55 15.73
CA LYS A 446 -17.50 -2.92 16.96
C LYS A 446 -16.05 -3.27 16.65
N GLU A 447 -15.16 -3.11 17.64
CA GLU A 447 -13.80 -3.66 17.53
C GLU A 447 -13.87 -5.17 17.27
N ARG A 448 -12.94 -5.66 16.44
CA ARG A 448 -12.98 -7.01 15.88
C ARG A 448 -11.79 -7.78 16.42
N PHE A 449 -12.06 -8.84 17.15
CA PHE A 449 -11.06 -9.66 17.83
C PHE A 449 -11.36 -11.14 17.61
N CYS A 450 -10.31 -11.94 17.56
CA CYS A 450 -10.43 -13.38 17.68
C CYS A 450 -10.47 -13.79 19.15
N GLU A 451 -11.41 -14.67 19.47
CA GLU A 451 -11.57 -15.34 20.75
C GLU A 451 -11.10 -16.79 20.62
N ALA A 452 -9.94 -17.10 21.21
CA ALA A 452 -9.25 -18.37 20.97
C ALA A 452 -9.08 -18.63 19.46
N SER A 453 -9.70 -19.68 18.92
CA SER A 453 -9.66 -20.06 17.50
C SER A 453 -10.84 -19.55 16.67
N VAL A 454 -11.75 -18.76 17.26
CA VAL A 454 -12.93 -18.22 16.57
C VAL A 454 -12.68 -16.74 16.24
N GLY A 455 -12.84 -16.39 14.97
CA GLY A 455 -12.72 -15.05 14.45
C GLY A 455 -13.98 -14.20 14.66
N PRO A 456 -13.90 -12.89 14.39
CA PRO A 456 -14.96 -11.92 14.64
C PRO A 456 -16.27 -12.18 13.86
N ASP A 457 -16.22 -12.98 12.79
CA ASP A 457 -17.40 -13.37 12.00
C ASP A 457 -18.01 -14.72 12.41
N GLY A 458 -17.56 -15.30 13.53
CA GLY A 458 -18.01 -16.62 14.00
C GLY A 458 -17.44 -17.80 13.20
N LEU A 459 -16.45 -17.55 12.34
CA LEU A 459 -15.69 -18.54 11.58
C LEU A 459 -14.33 -18.82 12.25
N PRO A 460 -13.56 -19.84 11.82
CA PRO A 460 -12.19 -20.02 12.32
C PRO A 460 -11.35 -18.76 12.10
N CYS A 461 -10.66 -18.29 13.14
CA CYS A 461 -9.81 -17.10 13.08
C CYS A 461 -8.59 -17.36 12.20
N THR A 462 -8.40 -16.56 11.15
CA THR A 462 -7.27 -16.74 10.21
C THR A 462 -5.96 -16.10 10.71
N ALA A 463 -6.06 -15.32 11.78
CA ALA A 463 -4.96 -14.59 12.42
C ALA A 463 -4.18 -15.42 13.46
N ARG A 464 -4.66 -16.62 13.83
CA ARG A 464 -4.02 -17.48 14.85
C ARG A 464 -3.21 -18.60 14.22
N GLY A 465 -2.12 -19.00 14.90
CA GLY A 465 -1.27 -20.12 14.48
C GLY A 465 -0.26 -19.80 13.39
N LYS A 466 0.00 -18.51 13.13
CA LYS A 466 0.97 -17.99 12.18
C LYS A 466 2.00 -17.15 12.88
#